data_AF-A0A950SXZ4-F1
#
_entry.id   AF-A0A950SXZ4-F1
#
_cell.length_a   1.000
_cell.length_b   1.000
_cell.length_c   1.000
_cell.angle_alpha   90.00
_cell.angle_beta   90.00
_cell.angle_gamma   90.00
#
_symmetry.space_group_name_H-M   'P 1'
#
loop_
_entity.id
_entity.type
_entity.pdbx_description
1 polymer ?
#
loop_
_entity_poly.entity_id
_entity_poly.type
_entity_poly.pdbx_seq_one_letter_code
_entity_poly.pdbx_strand_id
1 'polypeptide(L)'
;MRVKSVIGILSAAMLLAACAQTPPLYFGPQLASLRGDVTPEAINSPVFAVRPPLPGQPSYLDTIRYIDDGVKYIDPFAEFFVSFDGQLCFRGLVNRQQVYFENYQNYWCMYPTAVKNVEALENNVSYVNNVRLWCVLEAPQCARRIGIPNYLDDSGWIGNSITAQTRPFRDQRNAIQYLIYLMGGNVREPEPLVR
;
A
#
# COMPACT_ATOMS: atom_id res chain seq x y z
N MET A 1 10.35 18.89 -61.75
CA MET A 1 11.37 17.95 -61.23
C MET A 1 11.52 18.19 -59.72
N ARG A 2 11.55 17.09 -58.94
CA ARG A 2 11.81 16.97 -57.48
C ARG A 2 10.64 17.13 -56.49
N VAL A 3 10.10 15.94 -56.21
CA VAL A 3 9.37 15.42 -55.04
C VAL A 3 10.18 15.55 -53.74
N LYS A 4 9.50 15.68 -52.58
CA LYS A 4 9.63 14.90 -51.32
C LYS A 4 9.14 15.74 -50.13
N SER A 5 7.92 15.49 -49.63
CA SER A 5 7.60 14.51 -48.58
C SER A 5 8.16 14.91 -47.21
N VAL A 6 7.34 15.63 -46.43
CA VAL A 6 7.53 15.87 -44.99
C VAL A 6 6.19 15.62 -44.30
N ILE A 7 5.71 14.39 -44.36
CA ILE A 7 4.59 13.91 -43.54
C ILE A 7 5.05 12.57 -43.00
N GLY A 8 5.56 12.53 -41.76
CA GLY A 8 6.00 11.24 -41.21
C GLY A 8 6.87 11.24 -39.96
N ILE A 9 6.72 12.20 -39.03
CA ILE A 9 7.44 12.13 -37.74
C ILE A 9 6.54 12.28 -36.50
N LEU A 10 5.29 12.74 -36.63
CA LEU A 10 4.43 12.97 -35.46
C LEU A 10 3.66 11.73 -34.95
N SER A 11 3.65 10.61 -35.69
CA SER A 11 2.81 9.45 -35.36
C SER A 11 3.45 8.43 -34.41
N ALA A 12 4.76 8.51 -34.15
CA ALA A 12 5.45 7.54 -33.29
C ALA A 12 5.42 7.90 -31.79
N ALA A 13 5.23 9.18 -31.45
CA ALA A 13 5.23 9.62 -30.05
C ALA A 13 3.91 9.28 -29.31
N MET A 14 2.79 9.15 -30.03
CA MET A 14 1.50 8.83 -29.39
C MET A 14 1.33 7.34 -29.05
N LEU A 15 2.10 6.44 -29.67
CA LEU A 15 1.99 4.99 -29.41
C LEU A 15 2.88 4.51 -28.26
N LEU A 16 3.84 5.32 -27.80
CA LEU A 16 4.70 4.98 -26.65
C LEU A 16 4.09 5.33 -25.29
N ALA A 17 3.00 6.11 -25.26
CA ALA A 17 2.31 6.44 -24.01
C ALA A 17 1.34 5.34 -23.53
N ALA A 18 1.04 4.34 -24.36
CA ALA A 18 0.11 3.27 -24.00
C ALA A 18 0.73 2.13 -23.16
N CYS A 19 2.07 2.09 -23.06
CA CYS A 19 2.79 1.03 -22.35
C CYS A 19 3.45 1.50 -21.05
N ALA A 20 3.37 2.80 -20.72
CA ALA A 20 3.69 3.25 -19.38
C ALA A 20 2.51 2.89 -18.50
N GLN A 21 2.69 1.95 -17.56
CA GLN A 21 1.78 1.76 -16.43
C GLN A 21 1.85 2.98 -15.51
N THR A 22 1.45 4.15 -16.00
CA THR A 22 1.05 5.25 -15.14
C THR A 22 -0.31 4.88 -14.58
N PRO A 23 -0.48 4.74 -13.25
CA PRO A 23 -1.79 4.57 -12.67
C PRO A 23 -2.71 5.71 -13.15
N PRO A 24 -4.02 5.45 -13.35
CA PRO A 24 -4.93 6.46 -13.87
C PRO A 24 -4.86 7.71 -13.00
N LEU A 25 -4.58 8.87 -13.62
CA LEU A 25 -4.75 10.18 -13.00
C LEU A 25 -6.24 10.43 -12.82
N TYR A 26 -6.79 9.92 -11.72
CA TYR A 26 -8.19 10.09 -11.36
C TYR A 26 -8.40 11.50 -10.79
N PHE A 27 -9.27 12.27 -11.46
CA PHE A 27 -9.73 13.58 -11.00
C PHE A 27 -10.80 13.42 -9.91
N GLY A 28 -10.38 13.07 -8.69
CA GLY A 28 -11.12 13.27 -7.42
C GLY A 28 -10.74 14.61 -6.78
N PRO A 29 -11.41 15.10 -5.72
CA PRO A 29 -11.56 16.53 -5.41
C PRO A 29 -10.22 17.27 -5.28
N GLN A 30 -9.79 17.87 -6.38
CA GLN A 30 -8.55 18.65 -6.50
C GLN A 30 -8.68 20.04 -5.85
N LEU A 31 -9.57 20.16 -4.86
CA LEU A 31 -9.75 21.33 -4.02
C LEU A 31 -9.28 21.08 -2.58
N ALA A 32 -8.92 19.84 -2.22
CA ALA A 32 -8.25 19.56 -0.96
C ALA A 32 -6.72 19.75 -1.10
N SER A 33 -6.31 21.00 -0.94
CA SER A 33 -4.96 21.45 -0.55
C SER A 33 -4.01 21.93 -1.65
N LEU A 34 -4.01 23.25 -1.85
CA LEU A 34 -2.92 24.07 -2.39
C LEU A 34 -1.72 24.21 -1.42
N ARG A 35 -1.65 23.42 -0.33
CA ARG A 35 -0.54 23.35 0.62
C ARG A 35 -0.36 21.93 1.14
N GLY A 36 0.37 21.09 0.39
CA GLY A 36 1.37 20.14 0.90
C GLY A 36 1.02 19.04 1.92
N ASP A 37 -0.18 18.99 2.51
CA ASP A 37 -0.50 18.06 3.60
C ASP A 37 -1.63 17.13 3.15
N VAL A 38 -1.28 16.00 2.54
CA VAL A 38 -2.25 14.95 2.24
C VAL A 38 -2.32 14.04 3.45
N THR A 39 -3.24 14.22 4.38
CA THR A 39 -3.57 13.14 5.32
C THR A 39 -4.41 12.11 4.56
N PRO A 40 -4.05 10.81 4.54
CA PRO A 40 -4.90 9.82 3.91
C PRO A 40 -6.21 9.72 4.69
N GLU A 41 -7.31 10.17 4.08
CA GLU A 41 -8.64 10.07 4.71
C GLU A 41 -9.09 8.61 4.76
N ALA A 42 -9.43 8.15 5.97
CA ALA A 42 -9.96 6.81 6.19
C ALA A 42 -11.43 6.77 5.75
N ILE A 43 -11.72 5.99 4.70
CA ILE A 43 -13.10 5.81 4.21
C ILE A 43 -13.60 4.37 4.36
N ASN A 44 -12.71 3.37 4.30
CA ASN A 44 -13.07 1.94 4.29
C ASN A 44 -14.24 1.65 3.35
N SER A 45 -14.23 2.25 2.16
CA SER A 45 -15.40 2.27 1.28
C SER A 45 -15.56 0.92 0.60
N PRO A 46 -16.77 0.33 0.60
CA PRO A 46 -17.02 -0.93 -0.09
C PRO A 46 -16.85 -0.84 -1.61
N VAL A 47 -16.73 0.38 -2.17
CA VAL A 47 -16.43 0.58 -3.61
C VAL A 47 -15.09 -0.06 -4.02
N PHE A 48 -14.17 -0.23 -3.06
CA PHE A 48 -12.88 -0.88 -3.31
C PHE A 48 -12.94 -2.41 -3.19
N ALA A 49 -14.08 -3.00 -2.82
CA ALA A 49 -14.29 -4.44 -2.86
C ALA A 49 -14.60 -4.89 -4.30
N VAL A 50 -13.54 -4.99 -5.12
CA VAL A 50 -13.63 -5.36 -6.54
C VAL A 50 -14.08 -6.81 -6.74
N ARG A 51 -13.70 -7.71 -5.83
CA ARG A 51 -14.04 -9.14 -5.90
C ARG A 51 -15.02 -9.51 -4.78
N PRO A 52 -15.95 -10.46 -5.03
CA PRO A 52 -16.83 -10.97 -3.99
C PRO A 52 -16.03 -11.76 -2.94
N PRO A 53 -16.52 -11.83 -1.70
CA PRO A 53 -15.92 -12.69 -0.69
C PRO A 53 -16.02 -14.16 -1.08
N LEU A 54 -14.97 -14.91 -0.75
CA LEU A 54 -14.95 -16.36 -0.96
C LEU A 54 -15.88 -17.05 0.05
N PRO A 55 -16.48 -18.22 -0.29
CA PRO A 55 -17.33 -18.95 0.65
C PRO A 55 -16.61 -19.25 1.97
N GLY A 56 -17.23 -18.91 3.09
CA GLY A 56 -16.69 -19.13 4.44
C GLY A 56 -15.60 -18.14 4.87
N GLN A 57 -15.27 -17.13 4.05
CA GLN A 57 -14.34 -16.07 4.39
C GLN A 57 -15.08 -14.78 4.79
N PRO A 58 -14.45 -13.89 5.59
CA PRO A 58 -15.06 -12.64 6.01
C PRO A 58 -15.37 -11.69 4.84
N SER A 59 -16.25 -10.72 5.10
CA SER A 59 -16.50 -9.63 4.15
C SER A 59 -15.32 -8.65 4.09
N TYR A 60 -15.35 -7.73 3.12
CA TYR A 60 -14.35 -6.66 2.99
C TYR A 60 -14.20 -5.83 4.26
N LEU A 61 -15.31 -5.34 4.84
CA LEU A 61 -15.27 -4.52 6.05
C LEU A 61 -14.85 -5.32 7.28
N ASP A 62 -15.30 -6.57 7.39
CA ASP A 62 -14.90 -7.45 8.50
C ASP A 62 -13.40 -7.76 8.47
N THR A 63 -12.84 -7.93 7.26
CA THR A 63 -11.40 -8.17 7.07
C THR A 63 -10.60 -6.93 7.47
N ILE A 64 -11.04 -5.73 7.08
CA ILE A 64 -10.39 -4.48 7.50
C ILE A 64 -10.41 -4.35 9.02
N ARG A 65 -11.57 -4.57 9.64
CA ARG A 65 -11.73 -4.50 11.10
C ARG A 65 -10.80 -5.48 11.80
N TYR A 66 -10.73 -6.71 11.33
CA TYR A 66 -9.85 -7.73 11.90
C TYR A 66 -8.37 -7.31 11.84
N ILE A 67 -7.94 -6.67 10.76
CA ILE A 67 -6.56 -6.17 10.63
C ILE A 67 -6.29 -4.99 11.58
N ASP A 68 -7.23 -4.04 11.62
CA ASP A 68 -7.16 -2.89 12.51
C ASP A 68 -7.11 -3.29 14.00
N ASP A 69 -7.97 -4.22 14.42
CA ASP A 69 -7.96 -4.79 15.77
C ASP A 69 -6.61 -5.46 16.08
N GLY A 70 -5.97 -6.11 15.11
CA GLY A 70 -4.69 -6.79 15.27
C GLY A 70 -3.50 -5.86 15.46
N VAL A 71 -3.48 -4.71 14.78
CA VAL A 71 -2.44 -3.69 14.99
C VAL A 71 -2.69 -2.93 16.29
N LYS A 72 -3.95 -2.61 16.60
CA LYS A 72 -4.35 -1.94 17.86
C LYS A 72 -4.09 -2.78 19.10
N TYR A 73 -4.11 -4.10 18.97
CA TYR A 73 -3.76 -5.00 20.06
C TYR A 73 -2.32 -4.82 20.54
N ILE A 74 -1.39 -4.51 19.64
CA ILE A 74 0.01 -4.24 20.01
C ILE A 74 0.15 -2.83 20.57
N ASP A 75 -0.48 -1.86 19.92
CA ASP A 75 -0.44 -0.45 20.31
C ASP A 75 -1.81 0.21 20.04
N PRO A 76 -2.53 0.69 21.07
CA PRO A 76 -3.82 1.35 20.92
C PRO A 76 -3.83 2.57 19.99
N PHE A 77 -2.67 3.18 19.72
CA PHE A 77 -2.54 4.32 18.80
C PHE A 77 -2.21 3.91 17.36
N ALA A 78 -1.90 2.64 17.11
CA ALA A 78 -1.76 2.09 15.77
C ALA A 78 -3.11 2.01 15.06
N GLU A 79 -3.10 2.09 13.74
CA GLU A 79 -4.32 2.06 12.93
C GLU A 79 -4.07 1.35 11.61
N PHE A 80 -5.09 0.68 11.11
CA PHE A 80 -5.14 0.20 9.74
C PHE A 80 -6.47 0.60 9.09
N PHE A 81 -6.40 1.07 7.84
CA PHE A 81 -7.59 1.36 7.04
C PHE A 81 -7.28 1.36 5.55
N VAL A 82 -8.35 1.38 4.76
CA VAL A 82 -8.30 1.68 3.33
C VAL A 82 -8.62 3.15 3.09
N SER A 83 -7.69 3.87 2.47
CA SER A 83 -7.82 5.30 2.19
C SER A 83 -8.89 5.60 1.14
N PHE A 84 -9.25 6.87 1.00
CA PHE A 84 -10.21 7.36 0.00
C PHE A 84 -9.86 7.03 -1.46
N ASP A 85 -8.60 6.71 -1.74
CA ASP A 85 -8.09 6.33 -3.06
C ASP A 85 -7.76 4.83 -3.16
N GLY A 86 -8.11 4.03 -2.16
CA GLY A 86 -7.99 2.57 -2.21
C GLY A 86 -6.60 2.02 -1.85
N GLN A 87 -5.77 2.79 -1.14
CA GLN A 87 -4.51 2.29 -0.60
C GLN A 87 -4.72 1.61 0.76
N LEU A 88 -3.88 0.62 1.03
CA LEU A 88 -3.73 0.01 2.35
C LEU A 88 -2.82 0.91 3.19
N CYS A 89 -3.34 1.54 4.23
CA CYS A 89 -2.61 2.49 5.06
C CYS A 89 -2.44 1.96 6.49
N PHE A 90 -1.22 2.04 7.01
CA PHE A 90 -0.86 1.69 8.38
C PHE A 90 -0.33 2.91 9.12
N ARG A 91 -0.78 3.11 10.36
CA ARG A 91 -0.21 4.07 11.32
C ARG A 91 0.44 3.29 12.46
N GLY A 92 1.62 3.72 12.91
CA GLY A 92 2.30 3.13 14.06
C GLY A 92 3.77 2.83 13.80
N LEU A 93 4.29 1.83 14.53
CA LEU A 93 5.70 1.41 14.47
C LEU A 93 6.02 0.63 13.19
N VAL A 94 6.01 1.36 12.08
CA VAL A 94 6.36 0.85 10.77
C VAL A 94 7.86 1.08 10.57
N ASN A 95 8.65 -0.01 10.64
CA ASN A 95 10.11 -0.07 10.52
C ASN A 95 10.93 0.44 11.73
N ARG A 96 11.29 -0.47 12.64
CA ARG A 96 12.17 -0.20 13.80
C ARG A 96 13.63 0.11 13.48
N GLN A 97 14.10 -0.13 12.25
CA GLN A 97 15.53 0.02 11.94
C GLN A 97 15.96 1.48 11.74
N GLN A 98 15.03 2.44 11.67
CA GLN A 98 15.33 3.80 11.22
C GLN A 98 14.91 4.94 12.15
N VAL A 99 14.34 4.69 13.35
CA VAL A 99 13.77 5.77 14.16
C VAL A 99 14.31 5.82 15.58
N TYR A 100 15.03 6.90 15.89
CA TYR A 100 15.45 7.29 17.25
C TYR A 100 14.34 8.06 18.01
N PHE A 101 13.31 8.54 17.30
CA PHE A 101 12.13 9.21 17.87
C PHE A 101 10.89 8.82 17.06
N GLU A 102 9.99 8.03 17.64
CA GLU A 102 8.77 7.54 16.98
C GLU A 102 7.68 8.64 17.00
N ASN A 103 7.16 9.01 15.82
CA ASN A 103 6.02 9.92 15.71
C ASN A 103 4.86 9.19 15.03
N TYR A 104 3.77 8.97 15.76
CA TYR A 104 2.52 8.37 15.28
C TYR A 104 1.76 9.23 14.26
N GLN A 105 2.36 10.31 13.76
CA GLN A 105 1.71 11.28 12.87
C GLN A 105 1.80 10.91 11.38
N ASN A 106 2.52 9.84 11.06
CA ASN A 106 2.74 9.39 9.69
C ASN A 106 2.09 8.04 9.42
N TYR A 107 1.52 7.95 8.23
CA TYR A 107 0.94 6.75 7.64
C TYR A 107 1.88 6.18 6.60
N TRP A 108 1.94 4.86 6.51
CA TRP A 108 2.56 4.16 5.39
C TRP A 108 1.48 3.51 4.55
N CYS A 109 1.42 3.91 3.28
CA CYS A 109 0.37 3.50 2.37
C CYS A 109 0.93 2.80 1.12
N MET A 110 0.21 1.79 0.63
CA MET A 110 0.54 1.07 -0.60
C MET A 110 -0.74 0.62 -1.31
N TYR A 111 -0.79 0.71 -2.64
CA TYR A 111 -1.91 0.14 -3.39
C TYR A 111 -1.88 -1.40 -3.35
N PRO A 112 -3.04 -2.06 -3.25
CA PRO A 112 -3.11 -3.53 -3.22
C PRO A 112 -2.50 -4.19 -4.47
N THR A 113 -2.58 -3.53 -5.63
CA THR A 113 -1.98 -3.99 -6.89
C THR A 113 -0.45 -3.88 -6.93
N ALA A 114 0.13 -3.05 -6.06
CA ALA A 114 1.57 -2.89 -5.94
C ALA A 114 2.20 -3.89 -4.97
N VAL A 115 1.41 -4.72 -4.28
CA VAL A 115 1.90 -5.74 -3.34
C VAL A 115 2.28 -7.02 -4.09
N LYS A 116 3.55 -7.44 -3.98
CA LYS A 116 4.04 -8.70 -4.53
C LYS A 116 3.75 -9.90 -3.63
N ASN A 117 4.18 -9.79 -2.37
CA ASN A 117 4.07 -10.82 -1.35
C ASN A 117 3.88 -10.20 0.03
N VAL A 118 3.25 -10.97 0.92
CA VAL A 118 3.04 -10.59 2.32
C VAL A 118 3.69 -11.66 3.19
N GLU A 119 4.63 -11.25 4.02
CA GLU A 119 5.43 -12.13 4.88
C GLU A 119 5.03 -11.98 6.34
N ALA A 120 4.94 -13.12 7.04
CA ALA A 120 4.83 -13.17 8.48
C ALA A 120 6.25 -13.29 9.06
N LEU A 121 6.72 -12.25 9.75
CA LEU A 121 8.07 -12.17 10.28
C LEU A 121 8.06 -12.37 11.80
N GLU A 122 8.78 -13.39 12.24
CA GLU A 122 8.98 -13.64 13.65
C GLU A 122 10.12 -12.78 14.19
N ASN A 123 9.92 -12.16 15.36
CA ASN A 123 10.94 -11.35 15.99
C ASN A 123 11.32 -11.92 17.35
N ASN A 124 12.41 -12.68 17.37
CA ASN A 124 12.88 -13.37 18.58
C ASN A 124 13.58 -12.43 19.59
N VAL A 125 13.79 -11.15 19.24
CA VAL A 125 14.46 -10.18 20.12
C VAL A 125 13.42 -9.40 20.92
N SER A 126 12.42 -8.85 20.24
CA SER A 126 11.38 -8.04 20.89
C SER A 126 10.11 -8.82 21.22
N TYR A 127 10.00 -10.07 20.77
CA TYR A 127 8.80 -10.92 20.87
C TYR A 127 7.53 -10.33 20.23
N VAL A 128 7.68 -9.20 19.50
CA VAL A 128 6.60 -8.58 18.73
C VAL A 128 6.80 -8.93 17.26
N ASN A 129 5.98 -9.87 16.80
CA ASN A 129 5.99 -10.32 15.42
C ASN A 129 5.39 -9.27 14.48
N ASN A 130 5.76 -9.37 13.21
CA ASN A 130 5.45 -8.36 12.21
C ASN A 130 4.83 -9.01 10.97
N VAL A 131 4.11 -8.21 10.21
CA VAL A 131 3.74 -8.52 8.84
C VAL A 131 4.45 -7.54 7.92
N ARG A 132 5.06 -8.04 6.85
CA ARG A 132 5.75 -7.23 5.85
C ARG A 132 5.11 -7.38 4.48
N LEU A 133 4.70 -6.26 3.89
CA LEU A 133 4.21 -6.16 2.52
C LEU A 133 5.37 -5.68 1.65
N TRP A 134 5.69 -6.43 0.60
CA TRP A 134 6.73 -6.06 -0.36
C TRP A 134 6.14 -5.51 -1.64
N CYS A 135 6.80 -4.50 -2.19
CA CYS A 135 6.49 -3.98 -3.52
C CYS A 135 6.75 -5.01 -4.61
N VAL A 136 6.00 -4.89 -5.72
CA VAL A 136 6.35 -5.53 -6.99
C VAL A 136 7.71 -5.04 -7.49
N LEU A 137 8.46 -5.95 -8.13
CA LEU A 137 9.82 -5.65 -8.59
C LEU A 137 9.87 -4.51 -9.61
N GLU A 138 8.80 -4.34 -10.39
CA GLU A 138 8.65 -3.29 -11.41
C GLU A 138 8.41 -1.90 -10.79
N ALA A 139 7.99 -1.85 -9.52
CA ALA A 139 7.73 -0.61 -8.78
C ALA A 139 8.31 -0.69 -7.36
N PRO A 140 9.65 -0.70 -7.20
CA PRO A 140 10.30 -0.82 -5.89
C PRO A 140 10.10 0.41 -4.99
N GLN A 141 9.44 1.45 -5.48
CA GLN A 141 9.17 2.70 -4.79
C GLN A 141 7.65 2.87 -4.64
N CYS A 142 6.97 1.87 -4.05
CA CYS A 142 5.50 1.82 -3.99
C CYS A 142 4.90 2.06 -2.60
N ALA A 143 5.69 1.84 -1.54
CA ALA A 143 5.29 2.19 -0.18
C ALA A 143 5.55 3.67 0.03
N ARG A 144 4.52 4.44 0.38
CA ARG A 144 4.65 5.88 0.57
C ARG A 144 4.39 6.24 2.01
N ARG A 145 5.30 7.00 2.61
CA ARG A 145 5.03 7.64 3.88
C ARG A 145 4.33 8.97 3.65
N ILE A 146 3.16 9.11 4.25
CA ILE A 146 2.23 10.22 4.06
C ILE A 146 1.78 10.70 5.45
N GLY A 147 1.75 11.99 5.73
CA GLY A 147 1.35 12.47 7.05
C GLY A 147 1.72 13.92 7.31
N ILE A 148 1.49 14.35 8.55
CA ILE A 148 1.80 15.73 8.96
C ILE A 148 3.32 15.85 9.03
N PRO A 149 3.94 16.75 8.23
CA PRO A 149 5.37 17.00 8.35
C PRO A 149 5.67 17.47 9.78
N ASN A 150 6.59 16.79 10.45
CA ASN A 150 7.16 17.33 11.67
C ASN A 150 8.38 18.19 11.29
N TYR A 151 8.79 19.12 12.16
CA TYR A 151 9.87 20.07 11.88
C TYR A 151 11.22 19.40 11.53
N LEU A 152 11.38 18.10 11.80
CA LEU A 152 12.59 17.33 11.52
C LEU A 152 12.44 16.45 10.27
N ASP A 153 11.33 16.54 9.54
CA ASP A 153 10.93 15.50 8.61
C ASP A 153 10.14 16.02 7.39
N ASP A 154 10.85 16.69 6.48
CA ASP A 154 10.36 17.15 5.17
C ASP A 154 10.39 16.08 4.08
N SER A 155 10.71 14.85 4.44
CA SER A 155 11.03 13.80 3.49
C SER A 155 9.82 12.92 3.18
N GLY A 156 9.32 12.98 1.94
CA GLY A 156 8.35 12.04 1.40
C GLY A 156 8.99 10.67 1.17
N TRP A 157 9.39 9.96 2.24
CA TRP A 157 10.10 8.70 2.10
C TRP A 157 9.24 7.68 1.38
N ILE A 158 9.71 7.32 0.20
CA ILE A 158 9.20 6.20 -0.58
C ILE A 158 10.08 4.99 -0.27
N GLY A 159 9.47 3.82 -0.15
CA GLY A 159 10.14 2.57 0.15
C GLY A 159 9.64 1.41 -0.69
N ASN A 160 10.34 0.29 -0.56
CA ASN A 160 10.03 -0.97 -1.24
C ASN A 160 9.19 -1.93 -0.40
N SER A 161 8.87 -1.57 0.85
CA SER A 161 8.07 -2.40 1.74
C SER A 161 7.41 -1.60 2.87
N ILE A 162 6.36 -2.17 3.45
CA ILE A 162 5.73 -1.73 4.70
C ILE A 162 5.86 -2.88 5.69
N THR A 163 6.38 -2.62 6.89
CA THR A 163 6.47 -3.62 7.96
C THR A 163 5.67 -3.14 9.16
N ALA A 164 4.57 -3.81 9.50
CA ALA A 164 3.71 -3.43 10.63
C ALA A 164 3.74 -4.50 11.73
N GLN A 165 3.72 -4.06 12.99
CA GLN A 165 3.55 -4.94 14.14
C GLN A 165 2.07 -5.34 14.27
N THR A 166 1.80 -6.61 14.54
CA THR A 166 0.41 -7.09 14.65
C THR A 166 0.33 -8.43 15.37
N ARG A 167 -0.87 -8.80 15.85
CA ARG A 167 -1.13 -10.09 16.49
C ARG A 167 -2.53 -10.64 16.17
N PRO A 168 -2.68 -11.95 15.90
CA PRO A 168 -1.62 -12.92 15.62
C PRO A 168 -1.06 -12.76 14.19
N PHE A 169 0.26 -12.62 14.06
CA PHE A 169 0.92 -12.23 12.81
C PHE A 169 0.72 -13.17 11.60
N ARG A 170 0.49 -14.47 11.82
CA ARG A 170 0.24 -15.41 10.72
C ARG A 170 -1.16 -15.23 10.14
N ASP A 171 -2.18 -15.13 10.99
CA ASP A 171 -3.56 -14.93 10.54
C ASP A 171 -3.75 -13.52 9.98
N GLN A 172 -3.05 -12.53 10.56
CA GLN A 172 -2.98 -11.16 10.05
C GLN A 172 -2.36 -11.09 8.66
N ARG A 173 -1.29 -11.85 8.39
CA ARG A 173 -0.73 -11.99 7.04
C ARG A 173 -1.78 -12.55 6.08
N ASN A 174 -2.49 -13.61 6.46
CA ASN A 174 -3.54 -14.20 5.61
C ASN A 174 -4.70 -13.22 5.38
N ALA A 175 -5.12 -12.49 6.41
CA ALA A 175 -6.18 -11.47 6.32
C ALA A 175 -5.78 -10.32 5.39
N ILE A 176 -4.54 -9.83 5.47
CA ILE A 176 -4.02 -8.80 4.56
C ILE A 176 -3.97 -9.33 3.12
N GLN A 177 -3.50 -10.56 2.90
CA GLN A 177 -3.51 -11.19 1.57
C GLN A 177 -4.93 -11.31 1.01
N TYR A 178 -5.88 -11.72 1.85
CA TYR A 178 -7.27 -11.85 1.47
C TYR A 178 -7.92 -10.49 1.18
N LEU A 179 -7.61 -9.46 1.95
CA LEU A 179 -8.05 -8.10 1.66
C LEU A 179 -7.50 -7.60 0.33
N ILE A 180 -6.22 -7.84 0.04
CA ILE A 180 -5.63 -7.52 -1.27
C ILE A 180 -6.37 -8.24 -2.39
N TYR A 181 -6.72 -9.51 -2.20
CA TYR A 181 -7.54 -10.26 -3.14
C TYR A 181 -8.91 -9.58 -3.36
N LEU A 182 -9.63 -9.25 -2.29
CA LEU A 182 -10.94 -8.58 -2.35
C LEU A 182 -10.85 -7.24 -3.12
N MET A 183 -9.72 -6.54 -2.99
CA MET A 183 -9.46 -5.27 -3.66
C MET A 183 -8.93 -5.41 -5.10
N GLY A 184 -8.88 -6.63 -5.65
CA GLY A 184 -8.44 -6.87 -7.02
C GLY A 184 -6.93 -6.99 -7.21
N GLY A 185 -6.14 -6.97 -6.14
CA GLY A 185 -4.70 -7.25 -6.17
C GLY A 185 -4.39 -8.74 -6.32
N ASN A 186 -3.13 -9.03 -6.63
CA ASN A 186 -2.63 -10.39 -6.84
C ASN A 186 -1.34 -10.60 -6.07
N VAL A 187 -1.46 -11.08 -4.83
CA VAL A 187 -0.32 -11.50 -4.04
C VAL A 187 0.13 -12.87 -4.54
N ARG A 188 1.38 -13.00 -4.98
CA ARG A 188 1.96 -14.31 -5.27
C ARG A 188 2.38 -14.93 -3.94
N GLU A 189 1.89 -16.13 -3.64
CA GLU A 189 2.47 -16.90 -2.56
C GLU A 189 3.92 -17.26 -2.96
N PRO A 190 4.90 -17.12 -2.04
CA PRO A 190 6.22 -17.64 -2.30
C PRO A 190 6.07 -19.15 -2.50
N GLU A 191 6.45 -19.61 -3.70
CA GLU A 191 6.49 -21.03 -4.03
C GLU A 191 7.32 -21.75 -2.96
N PRO A 192 6.81 -22.85 -2.36
CA PRO A 192 7.59 -23.57 -1.37
C PRO A 192 8.89 -23.98 -2.03
N LEU A 193 10.03 -23.60 -1.43
CA LEU A 193 11.32 -24.14 -1.84
C LEU A 193 11.25 -25.65 -1.63
N VAL A 194 11.01 -26.39 -2.72
CA VAL A 194 11.13 -27.85 -2.76
C VAL A 194 12.58 -28.14 -2.38
N ARG A 195 12.79 -28.65 -1.17
CA ARG A 195 14.06 -29.22 -0.71
C ARG A 195 14.07 -30.71 -0.99
#